data_AF-A0A833GGA9-F1
#
_entry.id   AF-A0A833GGA9-F1
#
_cell.length_a   1.000
_cell.length_b   1.000
_cell.length_c   1.000
_cell.angle_alpha   90.00
_cell.angle_beta   90.00
_cell.angle_gamma   90.00
#
_symmetry.space_group_name_H-M   'P 1'
#
loop_
_entity.id
_entity.type
_entity.pdbx_description
1 polymer ?
#
loop_
_entity_poly.entity_id
_entity_poly.type
_entity_poly.pdbx_seq_one_letter_code
_entity_poly.pdbx_strand_id
1 'polypeptide(L)'
;MIEQLTIVRLGHRGDGIADTPQGPVYTPYTLPGETVEVEPVAGHPDRRHLLRVVTPSDERIPAICAHFGVCGGCAIQHWVVERYREWKYGLVVAALAHAGLEATVEPLIDAHGEGRRRATFHARRGTRTILEVGFAALRAHTLVPIEACPVLAPGLAGAVPAAWAIAEALESTDKALDIQMTATDNGPDVDVRGSGALSTAQTAALARTAEKHGLARITRHGELIVRRTVPSLRMGRATVALPPGSFLQATARGEETLARLVAAAAGHARSVADLFCGVGPFSLRLAEGARITALDSDAPALESLQAAAKAAPGLKPVTTLRRNLFRRPLTAPELKPFDAI
;
A
#
# COMPACT_ATOMS: atom_id res chain seq x y z
N MET A 1 13.06 6.32 32.73
CA MET A 1 13.13 5.23 33.72
C MET A 1 12.61 3.99 33.03
N ILE A 2 13.35 2.88 33.07
CA ILE A 2 12.89 1.60 32.53
C ILE A 2 11.81 1.06 33.47
N GLU A 3 10.71 0.59 32.92
CA GLU A 3 9.65 -0.06 33.69
C GLU A 3 9.25 -1.40 33.07
N GLN A 4 8.67 -2.28 33.89
CA GLN A 4 8.12 -3.56 33.42
C GLN A 4 6.60 -3.45 33.34
N LEU A 5 6.04 -3.84 32.20
CA LEU A 5 4.60 -3.84 31.95
C LEU A 5 4.13 -5.24 31.55
N THR A 6 2.90 -5.57 31.92
CA THR A 6 2.19 -6.74 31.39
C THR A 6 1.21 -6.27 30.31
N ILE A 7 1.33 -6.84 29.12
CA ILE A 7 0.46 -6.51 27.99
C ILE A 7 -0.82 -7.33 28.11
N VAL A 8 -1.97 -6.65 28.14
CA VAL A 8 -3.27 -7.29 28.38
C VAL A 8 -4.09 -7.45 27.11
N ARG A 9 -3.89 -6.60 26.10
CA ARG A 9 -4.59 -6.66 24.81
C ARG A 9 -3.80 -6.01 23.68
N LEU A 10 -4.23 -6.24 22.44
CA LEU A 10 -3.67 -5.59 21.26
C LEU A 10 -4.62 -4.51 20.73
N GLY A 11 -4.11 -3.32 20.48
CA GLY A 11 -4.85 -2.20 19.91
C GLY A 11 -5.10 -2.32 18.41
N HIS A 12 -5.96 -1.46 17.87
CA HIS A 12 -6.33 -1.45 16.44
C HIS A 12 -5.17 -1.17 15.46
N ARG A 13 -4.06 -0.59 15.95
CA ARG A 13 -2.83 -0.35 15.18
C ARG A 13 -1.77 -1.43 15.37
N GLY A 14 -2.05 -2.47 16.15
CA GLY A 14 -1.07 -3.51 16.49
C GLY A 14 -0.10 -3.12 17.60
N ASP A 15 -0.40 -2.07 18.37
CA ASP A 15 0.32 -1.77 19.61
C ASP A 15 -0.20 -2.68 20.72
N GLY A 16 0.68 -3.30 21.52
CA GLY A 16 0.28 -3.92 22.77
C GLY A 16 -0.15 -2.84 23.77
N ILE A 17 -1.16 -3.15 24.57
CA ILE A 17 -1.73 -2.24 25.55
C ILE A 17 -1.57 -2.86 26.93
N ALA A 18 -0.92 -2.12 27.83
CA ALA A 18 -0.94 -2.36 29.25
C ALA A 18 -1.90 -1.36 29.91
N ASP A 19 -2.71 -1.82 30.86
CA ASP A 19 -3.51 -0.91 31.68
C ASP A 19 -2.71 -0.53 32.94
N THR A 20 -2.47 0.77 33.13
CA THR A 20 -1.80 1.31 34.32
C THR A 20 -2.75 2.21 35.11
N PRO A 21 -2.44 2.57 36.37
CA PRO A 21 -3.26 3.49 37.14
C PRO A 21 -3.43 4.88 36.49
N GLN A 22 -2.53 5.27 35.59
CA GLN A 22 -2.55 6.54 34.87
C GLN A 22 -3.29 6.45 33.52
N GLY A 23 -3.72 5.25 33.12
CA GLY A 23 -4.41 4.98 31.87
C GLY A 23 -3.72 3.92 31.01
N PRO A 24 -4.23 3.68 29.78
CA PRO A 24 -3.63 2.71 28.88
C PRO A 24 -2.27 3.21 28.36
N VAL A 25 -1.30 2.30 28.35
CA VAL A 25 0.04 2.52 27.78
C VAL A 25 0.21 1.64 26.54
N TYR A 26 0.66 2.25 25.44
CA TYR A 26 0.82 1.61 24.13
C TYR A 26 2.29 1.28 23.85
N THR A 27 2.57 0.01 23.57
CA THR A 27 3.91 -0.51 23.28
C THR A 27 3.87 -1.32 21.97
N PRO A 28 4.35 -0.77 20.85
CA PRO A 28 4.47 -1.51 19.59
C PRO A 28 5.31 -2.80 19.74
N TYR A 29 5.07 -3.77 18.85
CA TYR A 29 5.85 -5.02 18.76
C TYR A 29 5.74 -5.97 19.97
N THR A 30 4.67 -5.83 20.74
CA THR A 30 4.34 -6.67 21.89
C THR A 30 2.96 -7.30 21.72
N LEU A 31 2.75 -8.45 22.37
CA LEU A 31 1.53 -9.25 22.29
C LEU A 31 0.85 -9.40 23.65
N PRO A 32 -0.47 -9.69 23.67
CA PRO A 32 -1.16 -10.05 24.90
C PRO A 32 -0.49 -11.23 25.63
N GLY A 33 -0.43 -11.14 26.96
CA GLY A 33 0.21 -12.12 27.83
C GLY A 33 1.70 -11.90 28.07
N GLU A 34 2.32 -10.94 27.39
CA GLU A 34 3.76 -10.67 27.55
C GLU A 34 4.08 -9.81 28.76
N THR A 35 5.18 -10.12 29.42
CA THR A 35 5.87 -9.18 30.32
C THR A 35 7.04 -8.56 29.57
N VAL A 36 7.10 -7.22 29.55
CA VAL A 36 8.04 -6.47 28.73
C VAL A 36 8.76 -5.38 29.53
N GLU A 37 10.04 -5.17 29.23
CA GLU A 37 10.81 -4.00 29.66
C GLU A 37 10.71 -2.91 28.63
N VAL A 38 10.36 -1.71 29.08
CA VAL A 38 10.03 -0.60 28.21
C VAL A 38 10.57 0.73 28.74
N GLU A 39 10.70 1.71 27.86
CA GLU A 39 11.07 3.08 28.24
C GLU A 39 10.06 4.13 27.71
N PRO A 40 9.88 5.25 28.43
CA PRO A 40 9.04 6.37 28.00
C PRO A 40 9.44 6.95 26.65
N VAL A 41 8.44 7.29 25.82
CA VAL A 41 8.64 8.09 24.62
C VAL A 41 8.51 9.58 24.98
N ALA A 42 9.53 10.38 24.67
CA ALA A 42 9.51 11.82 24.96
C ALA A 42 8.32 12.51 24.28
N GLY A 43 7.59 13.35 25.03
CA GLY A 43 6.41 14.07 24.54
C GLY A 43 5.13 13.21 24.40
N HIS A 44 5.19 11.92 24.73
CA HIS A 44 4.06 11.00 24.59
C HIS A 44 3.85 10.17 25.88
N PRO A 45 3.06 10.67 26.85
CA PRO A 45 2.93 10.04 28.18
C PRO A 45 2.33 8.63 28.14
N ASP A 46 1.51 8.35 27.12
CA ASP A 46 0.82 7.09 26.89
C ASP A 46 1.63 6.07 26.08
N ARG A 47 2.87 6.39 25.66
CA ARG A 47 3.64 5.53 24.76
C ARG A 47 4.93 5.03 25.37
N ARG A 48 5.35 3.84 24.94
CA ARG A 48 6.63 3.25 25.29
C ARG A 48 7.38 2.65 24.11
N HIS A 49 8.70 2.70 24.17
CA HIS A 49 9.58 1.89 23.34
C HIS A 49 9.83 0.55 24.02
N LEU A 50 9.66 -0.53 23.27
CA LEU A 50 10.02 -1.88 23.71
C LEU A 50 11.55 -1.99 23.76
N LEU A 51 12.10 -2.31 24.93
CA LEU A 51 13.51 -2.64 25.08
C LEU A 51 13.74 -4.14 24.96
N ARG A 52 12.93 -4.94 25.65
CA ARG A 52 13.05 -6.39 25.68
C ARG A 52 11.74 -7.06 26.10
N VAL A 53 11.46 -8.22 25.52
CA VAL A 53 10.42 -9.12 26.01
C VAL A 53 11.03 -9.99 27.11
N VAL A 54 10.52 -9.86 28.34
CA VAL A 54 10.99 -10.62 29.51
C VAL A 54 10.40 -12.02 29.51
N THR A 55 9.08 -12.09 29.34
CA THR A 55 8.33 -13.34 29.23
C THR A 55 7.50 -13.25 27.95
N PRO A 56 7.86 -14.00 26.90
CA PRO A 56 7.12 -14.00 25.65
C PRO A 56 5.78 -14.73 25.80
N SER A 57 4.82 -14.35 24.97
CA SER A 57 3.57 -15.10 24.81
C SER A 57 3.84 -16.39 24.05
N ASP A 58 3.13 -17.47 24.39
CA ASP A 58 3.18 -18.74 23.64
C ASP A 58 2.70 -18.58 22.18
N GLU A 59 2.01 -17.48 21.89
CA GLU A 59 1.54 -17.11 20.56
C GLU A 59 2.58 -16.31 19.76
N ARG A 60 3.75 -15.98 20.35
CA ARG A 60 4.82 -15.28 19.65
C ARG A 60 5.55 -16.21 18.71
N ILE A 61 5.70 -15.78 17.46
CA ILE A 61 6.54 -16.45 16.45
C ILE A 61 7.69 -15.54 16.00
N PRO A 62 8.80 -16.11 15.47
CA PRO A 62 9.84 -15.31 14.84
C PRO A 62 9.29 -14.53 13.64
N ALA A 63 9.65 -13.26 13.53
CA ALA A 63 9.31 -12.46 12.35
C ALA A 63 10.11 -12.91 11.13
N ILE A 64 9.48 -12.94 9.95
CA ILE A 64 10.14 -13.32 8.70
C ILE A 64 11.12 -12.25 8.19
N CYS A 65 10.98 -11.00 8.66
CA CYS A 65 11.79 -9.87 8.24
C CYS A 65 12.80 -9.49 9.32
N ALA A 66 14.10 -9.52 8.98
CA ALA A 66 15.17 -9.08 9.87
C ALA A 66 15.07 -7.60 10.29
N HIS A 67 14.34 -6.78 9.53
CA HIS A 67 14.12 -5.36 9.83
C HIS A 67 12.86 -5.11 10.70
N PHE A 68 12.07 -6.14 11.02
CA PHE A 68 10.88 -6.02 11.85
C PHE A 68 11.24 -5.54 13.27
N GLY A 69 10.42 -4.64 13.84
CA GLY A 69 10.69 -4.00 15.13
C GLY A 69 11.45 -2.67 15.02
N VAL A 70 12.10 -2.41 13.89
CA VAL A 70 12.79 -1.14 13.60
C VAL A 70 12.16 -0.42 12.41
N CYS A 71 11.98 -1.14 11.30
CA CYS A 71 11.25 -0.66 10.12
C CYS A 71 9.77 -0.47 10.44
N GLY A 72 9.22 0.70 10.13
CA GLY A 72 7.82 1.05 10.38
C GLY A 72 6.83 0.43 9.39
N GLY A 73 7.28 -0.38 8.44
CA GLY A 73 6.44 -0.91 7.35
C GLY A 73 5.46 -2.02 7.76
N CYS A 74 5.78 -2.80 8.80
CA CYS A 74 4.94 -3.90 9.28
C CYS A 74 4.67 -3.73 10.79
N ALA A 75 3.40 -3.81 11.18
CA ALA A 75 3.00 -3.71 12.59
C ALA A 75 3.11 -5.06 13.32
N ILE A 76 2.74 -6.16 12.65
CA ILE A 76 2.65 -7.49 13.24
C ILE A 76 3.22 -8.51 12.25
N GLN A 77 4.33 -9.15 12.63
CA GLN A 77 4.87 -10.36 12.01
C GLN A 77 5.17 -11.45 13.03
N HIS A 78 5.06 -11.13 14.33
CA HIS A 78 5.54 -11.92 15.44
C HIS A 78 4.40 -12.65 16.18
N TRP A 79 3.21 -12.75 15.58
CA TRP A 79 2.04 -13.40 16.17
C TRP A 79 1.61 -14.56 15.29
N VAL A 80 1.21 -15.68 15.88
CA VAL A 80 0.61 -16.81 15.13
C VAL A 80 -0.54 -16.34 14.24
N VAL A 81 -0.64 -16.96 13.07
CA VAL A 81 -1.50 -16.48 11.98
C VAL A 81 -2.98 -16.50 12.38
N GLU A 82 -3.40 -17.51 13.13
CA GLU A 82 -4.78 -17.70 13.59
C GLU A 82 -5.24 -16.50 14.42
N ARG A 83 -4.39 -16.06 15.36
CA ARG A 83 -4.68 -14.92 16.23
C ARG A 83 -4.62 -13.58 15.51
N TYR A 84 -3.70 -13.43 14.56
CA TYR A 84 -3.71 -12.29 13.67
C TYR A 84 -5.04 -12.17 12.90
N ARG A 85 -5.57 -13.29 12.41
CA ARG A 85 -6.85 -13.33 11.68
C ARG A 85 -8.03 -12.99 12.58
N GLU A 86 -8.08 -13.56 13.79
CA GLU A 86 -9.08 -13.24 14.81
C GLU A 86 -9.06 -11.76 15.17
N TRP A 87 -7.87 -11.19 15.40
CA TRP A 87 -7.72 -9.76 15.66
C TRP A 87 -8.26 -8.91 14.51
N LYS A 88 -7.87 -9.21 13.26
CA LYS A 88 -8.35 -8.46 12.08
C LYS A 88 -9.86 -8.54 11.91
N TYR A 89 -10.46 -9.70 12.15
CA TYR A 89 -11.91 -9.88 12.15
C TYR A 89 -12.56 -9.03 13.25
N GLY A 90 -12.03 -9.09 14.48
CA GLY A 90 -12.51 -8.31 15.62
C GLY A 90 -12.48 -6.80 15.39
N LEU A 91 -11.52 -6.27 14.62
CA LEU A 91 -11.49 -4.84 14.25
C LEU A 91 -12.72 -4.42 13.44
N VAL A 92 -13.18 -5.25 12.51
CA VAL A 92 -14.35 -4.95 11.68
C VAL A 92 -15.63 -5.03 12.53
N VAL A 93 -15.76 -6.09 13.34
CA VAL A 93 -16.89 -6.27 14.26
C VAL A 93 -17.00 -5.08 15.22
N ALA A 94 -15.90 -4.69 15.85
CA ALA A 94 -15.88 -3.57 16.79
C ALA A 94 -16.22 -2.24 16.10
N ALA A 95 -15.75 -2.01 14.87
CA ALA A 95 -16.05 -0.80 14.11
C ALA A 95 -17.55 -0.70 13.74
N LEU A 96 -18.16 -1.81 13.31
CA LEU A 96 -19.59 -1.87 13.01
C LEU A 96 -20.44 -1.64 14.27
N ALA A 97 -20.10 -2.31 15.37
CA ALA A 97 -20.78 -2.13 16.65
C ALA A 97 -20.67 -0.67 17.15
N HIS A 98 -19.49 -0.05 17.03
CA HIS A 98 -19.29 1.36 17.40
C HIS A 98 -20.12 2.32 16.55
N ALA A 99 -20.35 1.99 15.27
CA ALA A 99 -21.22 2.75 14.39
C ALA A 99 -22.72 2.46 14.60
N GLY A 100 -23.08 1.53 15.50
CA GLY A 100 -24.46 1.09 15.71
C GLY A 100 -25.03 0.29 14.53
N LEU A 101 -24.17 -0.36 13.74
CA LEU A 101 -24.56 -1.15 12.58
C LEU A 101 -24.53 -2.64 12.91
N GLU A 102 -25.68 -3.30 12.78
CA GLU A 102 -25.79 -4.75 12.88
C GLU A 102 -25.57 -5.37 11.49
N ALA A 103 -24.43 -6.03 11.31
CA ALA A 103 -24.12 -6.76 10.08
C ALA A 103 -23.36 -8.04 10.38
N THR A 104 -23.64 -9.09 9.60
CA THR A 104 -22.86 -10.33 9.67
C THR A 104 -21.50 -10.08 9.01
N VAL A 105 -20.42 -10.32 9.75
CA VAL A 105 -19.06 -10.25 9.22
C VAL A 105 -18.66 -11.65 8.75
N GLU A 106 -18.37 -11.80 7.47
CA GLU A 106 -17.87 -13.06 6.91
C GLU A 106 -16.45 -13.37 7.41
N PRO A 107 -16.03 -14.65 7.41
CA PRO A 107 -14.66 -15.02 7.74
C PRO A 107 -13.63 -14.26 6.91
N LEU A 108 -12.49 -13.95 7.54
CA LEU A 108 -11.40 -13.26 6.87
C LEU A 108 -10.87 -14.07 5.69
N ILE A 109 -10.76 -13.41 4.54
CA ILE A 109 -10.09 -13.96 3.36
C ILE A 109 -8.65 -13.47 3.33
N ASP A 110 -7.71 -14.41 3.39
CA ASP A 110 -6.30 -14.10 3.24
C ASP A 110 -5.96 -13.86 1.76
N ALA A 111 -5.69 -12.60 1.42
CA ALA A 111 -5.45 -12.15 0.06
C ALA A 111 -4.06 -11.52 -0.13
N HIS A 112 -3.07 -11.94 0.68
CA HIS A 112 -1.69 -11.47 0.51
C HIS A 112 -1.08 -11.93 -0.83
N GLY A 113 -1.44 -13.14 -1.29
CA GLY A 113 -0.96 -13.72 -2.55
C GLY A 113 0.56 -13.79 -2.61
N GLU A 114 1.14 -13.50 -3.78
CA GLU A 114 2.61 -13.47 -3.95
C GLU A 114 3.30 -12.29 -3.24
N GLY A 115 2.53 -11.38 -2.61
CA GLY A 115 3.06 -10.25 -1.86
C GLY A 115 2.69 -8.89 -2.44
N ARG A 116 3.33 -7.85 -1.89
CA ARG A 116 3.06 -6.45 -2.16
C ARG A 116 3.68 -6.03 -3.48
N ARG A 117 2.83 -5.64 -4.45
CA ARG A 117 3.25 -5.25 -5.81
C ARG A 117 3.56 -3.75 -5.95
N ARG A 118 3.51 -2.97 -4.88
CA ARG A 118 3.90 -1.56 -4.89
C ARG A 118 4.54 -1.10 -3.58
N ALA A 119 5.60 -0.32 -3.67
CA ALA A 119 6.31 0.23 -2.52
C ALA A 119 6.86 1.61 -2.84
N THR A 120 7.03 2.45 -1.82
CA THR A 120 7.76 3.71 -1.94
C THR A 120 8.99 3.59 -1.08
N PHE A 121 10.16 3.53 -1.71
CA PHE A 121 11.44 3.54 -1.02
C PHE A 121 11.86 4.99 -0.80
N HIS A 122 12.38 5.28 0.38
CA HIS A 122 12.92 6.58 0.70
C HIS A 122 14.44 6.52 0.62
N ALA A 123 15.04 7.52 -0.01
CA ALA A 123 16.49 7.66 -0.08
C ALA A 123 16.93 9.03 0.41
N ARG A 124 18.00 9.08 1.22
CA ARG A 124 18.60 10.33 1.69
C ARG A 124 20.04 10.10 2.13
N ARG A 125 20.84 11.15 2.27
CA ARG A 125 22.10 11.08 3.00
C ARG A 125 21.85 11.10 4.50
N GLY A 126 22.27 10.04 5.19
CA GLY A 126 22.25 9.93 6.63
C GLY A 126 23.41 10.70 7.29
N THR A 127 23.63 10.43 8.58
CA THR A 127 24.78 10.94 9.32
C THR A 127 26.09 10.51 8.66
N ARG A 128 27.07 11.44 8.54
CA ARG A 128 28.34 11.24 7.83
C ARG A 128 28.23 11.13 6.30
N THR A 129 27.17 11.67 5.69
CA THR A 129 26.98 11.78 4.22
C THR A 129 26.85 10.45 3.48
N ILE A 130 26.63 9.35 4.20
CA ILE A 130 26.37 8.04 3.60
C ILE A 130 24.95 8.01 3.06
N LEU A 131 24.78 7.64 1.78
CA LEU A 131 23.47 7.42 1.19
C LEU A 131 22.80 6.22 1.88
N GLU A 132 21.53 6.37 2.22
CA GLU A 132 20.69 5.33 2.83
C GLU A 132 19.44 5.17 1.97
N VAL A 133 19.01 3.92 1.74
CA VAL A 133 17.76 3.59 1.06
C VAL A 133 16.96 2.58 1.88
N GLY A 134 15.69 2.89 2.12
CA GLY A 134 14.79 1.97 2.81
C GLY A 134 13.45 2.58 3.16
N PHE A 135 12.98 2.36 4.39
CA PHE A 135 11.68 2.83 4.86
C PHE A 135 11.79 3.67 6.13
N ALA A 136 10.79 4.48 6.43
CA ALA A 136 10.74 5.20 7.69
C ALA A 136 10.63 4.22 8.88
N ALA A 137 11.32 4.55 9.97
CA ALA A 137 11.16 3.89 11.25
C ALA A 137 9.74 4.14 11.81
N LEU A 138 9.31 3.29 12.74
CA LEU A 138 7.97 3.41 13.32
C LEU A 138 7.77 4.78 13.96
N ARG A 139 6.79 5.53 13.45
CA ARG A 139 6.39 6.86 13.97
C ARG A 139 7.55 7.85 14.08
N ALA A 140 8.57 7.71 13.24
CA ALA A 140 9.73 8.60 13.21
C ALA A 140 10.11 8.95 11.76
N HIS A 141 10.74 10.11 11.58
CA HIS A 141 11.31 10.50 10.29
C HIS A 141 12.69 9.87 10.03
N THR A 142 13.19 9.06 10.95
CA THR A 142 14.45 8.33 10.78
C THR A 142 14.26 7.24 9.73
N LEU A 143 15.19 7.16 8.79
CA LEU A 143 15.22 6.14 7.75
C LEU A 143 15.86 4.87 8.32
N VAL A 144 15.31 3.72 7.96
CA VAL A 144 15.85 2.40 8.25
C VAL A 144 16.36 1.83 6.93
N PRO A 145 17.68 1.76 6.72
CA PRO A 145 18.25 1.09 5.56
C PRO A 145 17.81 -0.37 5.53
N ILE A 146 17.45 -0.85 4.35
CA ILE A 146 17.04 -2.25 4.16
C ILE A 146 17.85 -2.89 3.04
N GLU A 147 18.08 -4.19 3.17
CA GLU A 147 18.73 -5.01 2.13
C GLU A 147 17.70 -5.82 1.35
N ALA A 148 16.62 -6.21 2.02
CA ALA A 148 15.52 -6.96 1.45
C ALA A 148 14.20 -6.60 2.12
N CYS A 149 13.10 -6.90 1.45
CA CYS A 149 11.76 -6.76 2.01
C CYS A 149 10.94 -8.01 1.63
N PRO A 150 10.79 -8.99 2.54
CA PRO A 150 10.20 -10.29 2.21
C PRO A 150 8.69 -10.23 1.90
N VAL A 151 8.05 -9.10 2.16
CA VAL A 151 6.62 -8.90 1.84
C VAL A 151 6.40 -8.35 0.44
N LEU A 152 7.45 -8.07 -0.35
CA LEU A 152 7.31 -7.63 -1.74
C LEU A 152 7.00 -8.80 -2.65
N ALA A 153 6.22 -8.53 -3.69
CA ALA A 153 5.94 -9.51 -4.74
C ALA A 153 7.20 -9.83 -5.57
N PRO A 154 7.28 -11.01 -6.22
CA PRO A 154 8.40 -11.37 -7.10
C PRO A 154 8.69 -10.34 -8.19
N GLY A 155 7.66 -9.67 -8.72
CA GLY A 155 7.82 -8.57 -9.69
C GLY A 155 8.58 -7.34 -9.16
N LEU A 156 8.87 -7.28 -7.85
CA LEU A 156 9.70 -6.28 -7.18
C LEU A 156 10.96 -6.88 -6.52
N ALA A 157 11.37 -8.11 -6.86
CA ALA A 157 12.55 -8.75 -6.25
C ALA A 157 13.83 -7.90 -6.39
N GLY A 158 14.00 -7.19 -7.50
CA GLY A 158 15.13 -6.28 -7.76
C GLY A 158 14.92 -4.83 -7.30
N ALA A 159 13.84 -4.52 -6.58
CA ALA A 159 13.43 -3.15 -6.29
C ALA A 159 14.40 -2.40 -5.35
N VAL A 160 14.93 -3.08 -4.32
CA VAL A 160 15.87 -2.45 -3.38
C VAL A 160 17.18 -2.05 -4.10
N PRO A 161 17.87 -2.95 -4.84
CA PRO A 161 19.03 -2.55 -5.63
C PRO A 161 18.72 -1.48 -6.69
N ALA A 162 17.55 -1.52 -7.33
CA ALA A 162 17.14 -0.50 -8.28
C ALA A 162 16.94 0.86 -7.60
N ALA A 163 16.38 0.90 -6.39
CA ALA A 163 16.21 2.11 -5.62
C ALA A 163 17.56 2.74 -5.22
N TRP A 164 18.53 1.91 -4.82
CA TRP A 164 19.93 2.34 -4.62
C TRP A 164 20.52 2.97 -5.88
N ALA A 165 20.46 2.27 -7.01
CA ALA A 165 21.03 2.77 -8.27
C ALA A 165 20.37 4.08 -8.75
N ILE A 166 19.05 4.25 -8.51
CA ILE A 166 18.35 5.50 -8.81
C ILE A 166 18.80 6.62 -7.87
N ALA A 167 18.91 6.34 -6.57
CA ALA A 167 19.32 7.33 -5.58
C ALA A 167 20.77 7.79 -5.80
N GLU A 168 21.67 6.89 -6.17
CA GLU A 168 23.04 7.18 -6.57
C GLU A 168 23.09 8.03 -7.85
N ALA A 169 22.33 7.66 -8.88
CA ALA A 169 22.28 8.40 -10.14
C ALA A 169 21.74 9.82 -9.98
N LEU A 170 20.89 10.06 -8.99
CA LEU A 170 20.32 11.37 -8.68
C LEU A 170 21.17 12.18 -7.70
N GLU A 171 22.27 11.61 -7.19
CA GLU A 171 23.17 12.25 -6.23
C GLU A 171 22.41 12.92 -5.09
N SER A 172 21.44 12.25 -4.45
CA SER A 172 20.63 12.85 -3.37
C SER A 172 21.56 13.49 -2.32
N THR A 173 21.65 14.83 -2.29
CA THR A 173 22.57 15.54 -1.39
C THR A 173 21.87 16.02 -0.12
N ASP A 174 20.65 16.56 -0.24
CA ASP A 174 20.01 17.28 0.89
C ASP A 174 18.51 17.01 1.06
N LYS A 175 17.80 16.56 0.01
CA LYS A 175 16.36 16.29 0.05
C LYS A 175 16.10 14.80 -0.07
N ALA A 176 15.21 14.31 0.77
CA ALA A 176 14.74 12.93 0.69
C ALA A 176 14.09 12.68 -0.68
N LEU A 177 14.47 11.59 -1.31
CA LEU A 177 13.83 11.08 -2.52
C LEU A 177 12.77 10.06 -2.11
N ASP A 178 11.60 10.18 -2.73
CA ASP A 178 10.57 9.14 -2.71
C ASP A 178 10.62 8.41 -4.05
N ILE A 179 10.95 7.13 -4.02
CA ILE A 179 11.06 6.27 -5.21
C ILE A 179 9.90 5.30 -5.16
N GLN A 180 8.77 5.71 -5.76
CA GLN A 180 7.59 4.85 -5.87
C GLN A 180 7.82 3.82 -6.98
N MET A 181 7.74 2.54 -6.65
CA MET A 181 7.84 1.43 -7.57
C MET A 181 6.56 0.59 -7.56
N THR A 182 6.10 0.22 -8.75
CA THR A 182 4.95 -0.65 -8.96
C THR A 182 5.33 -1.77 -9.91
N ALA A 183 5.16 -3.03 -9.50
CA ALA A 183 5.32 -4.17 -10.41
C ALA A 183 4.20 -4.14 -11.46
N THR A 184 4.59 -4.21 -12.72
CA THR A 184 3.69 -4.35 -13.87
C THR A 184 4.08 -5.58 -14.69
N ASP A 185 3.24 -5.98 -15.64
CA ASP A 185 3.41 -7.23 -16.40
C ASP A 185 4.70 -7.25 -17.25
N ASN A 186 5.30 -6.08 -17.46
CA ASN A 186 6.44 -5.87 -18.35
C ASN A 186 7.58 -5.07 -17.69
N GLY A 187 7.65 -5.14 -16.35
CA GLY A 187 8.73 -4.58 -15.53
C GLY A 187 8.25 -3.53 -14.52
N PRO A 188 9.06 -3.16 -13.51
CA PRO A 188 8.63 -2.15 -12.55
C PRO A 188 8.46 -0.76 -13.20
N ASP A 189 7.34 -0.11 -12.92
CA ASP A 189 7.12 1.31 -13.18
C ASP A 189 7.62 2.14 -11.99
N VAL A 190 8.36 3.22 -12.28
CA VAL A 190 8.97 4.07 -11.25
C VAL A 190 8.56 5.53 -11.43
N ASP A 191 8.09 6.16 -10.35
CA ASP A 191 7.95 7.62 -10.22
C ASP A 191 8.85 8.09 -9.07
N VAL A 192 9.78 8.99 -9.39
CA VAL A 192 10.70 9.59 -8.42
C VAL A 192 10.23 10.98 -8.06
N ARG A 193 10.18 11.27 -6.76
CA ARG A 193 9.88 12.60 -6.22
C ARG A 193 10.96 13.08 -5.28
N GLY A 194 11.04 14.40 -5.13
CA GLY A 194 12.03 15.05 -4.27
C GLY A 194 13.34 15.41 -4.99
N SER A 195 13.49 15.03 -6.26
CA SER A 195 14.63 15.45 -7.08
C SER A 195 14.47 16.90 -7.56
N GLY A 196 15.61 17.59 -7.69
CA GLY A 196 15.70 18.86 -8.43
C GLY A 196 15.50 18.65 -9.94
N ALA A 197 15.80 19.70 -10.72
CA ALA A 197 15.96 19.55 -12.17
C ALA A 197 17.10 18.57 -12.45
N LEU A 198 16.94 17.73 -13.47
CA LEU A 198 17.92 16.70 -13.81
C LEU A 198 18.91 17.22 -14.84
N SER A 199 20.19 16.95 -14.64
CA SER A 199 21.22 17.17 -15.66
C SER A 199 21.18 16.08 -16.73
N THR A 200 21.77 16.35 -17.91
CA THR A 200 21.92 15.35 -18.97
C THR A 200 22.63 14.08 -18.50
N ALA A 201 23.63 14.23 -17.61
CA ALA A 201 24.36 13.10 -17.03
C ALA A 201 23.46 12.23 -16.13
N GLN A 202 22.62 12.86 -15.30
CA GLN A 202 21.65 12.16 -14.44
C GLN A 202 20.60 11.44 -15.27
N THR A 203 20.04 12.09 -16.30
CA THR A 203 19.08 11.47 -17.23
C THR A 203 19.69 10.25 -17.93
N ALA A 204 20.94 10.37 -18.42
CA ALA A 204 21.64 9.25 -19.04
C ALA A 204 21.94 8.11 -18.04
N ALA A 205 22.26 8.44 -16.79
CA ALA A 205 22.46 7.45 -15.73
C ALA A 205 21.16 6.70 -15.41
N LEU A 206 20.03 7.40 -15.28
CA LEU A 206 18.72 6.79 -15.07
C LEU A 206 18.31 5.87 -16.22
N ALA A 207 18.62 6.24 -17.47
CA ALA A 207 18.38 5.37 -18.62
C ALA A 207 19.17 4.05 -18.53
N ARG A 208 20.46 4.11 -18.14
CA ARG A 208 21.26 2.89 -17.90
C ARG A 208 20.72 2.07 -16.73
N THR A 209 20.28 2.73 -15.67
CA THR A 209 19.64 2.07 -14.51
C THR A 209 18.36 1.34 -14.92
N ALA A 210 17.52 1.96 -15.75
CA ALA A 210 16.31 1.33 -16.26
C ALA A 210 16.61 0.06 -17.06
N GLU A 211 17.65 0.06 -17.90
CA GLU A 211 18.08 -1.12 -18.65
C GLU A 211 18.61 -2.21 -17.71
N LYS A 212 19.57 -1.85 -16.85
CA LYS A 212 20.24 -2.79 -15.93
C LYS A 212 19.27 -3.51 -15.00
N HIS A 213 18.25 -2.79 -14.51
CA HIS A 213 17.28 -3.34 -13.55
C HIS A 213 15.97 -3.78 -14.20
N GLY A 214 15.87 -3.78 -15.54
CA GLY A 214 14.67 -4.21 -16.25
C GLY A 214 13.43 -3.37 -15.92
N LEU A 215 13.62 -2.08 -15.61
CA LEU A 215 12.51 -1.17 -15.30
C LEU A 215 11.73 -0.87 -16.58
N ALA A 216 10.40 -0.82 -16.49
CA ALA A 216 9.56 -0.50 -17.63
C ALA A 216 9.65 0.98 -17.99
N ARG A 217 9.61 1.84 -16.97
CA ARG A 217 9.63 3.29 -17.08
C ARG A 217 10.19 3.93 -15.80
N ILE A 218 10.90 5.05 -15.97
CA ILE A 218 11.21 5.99 -14.89
C ILE A 218 10.61 7.33 -15.25
N THR A 219 9.89 7.90 -14.29
CA THR A 219 9.34 9.25 -14.34
C THR A 219 9.81 10.08 -13.15
N ARG A 220 9.77 11.41 -13.29
CA ARG A 220 10.10 12.37 -12.25
C ARG A 220 8.90 13.27 -12.02
N HIS A 221 8.21 13.11 -10.89
CA HIS A 221 6.94 13.80 -10.63
C HIS A 221 5.94 13.65 -11.80
N GLY A 222 5.88 12.44 -12.38
CA GLY A 222 5.07 12.13 -13.56
C GLY A 222 5.66 12.57 -14.92
N GLU A 223 6.72 13.37 -14.96
CA GLU A 223 7.43 13.70 -16.20
C GLU A 223 8.22 12.49 -16.69
N LEU A 224 8.11 12.16 -17.98
CA LEU A 224 8.80 11.02 -18.55
C LEU A 224 10.31 11.27 -18.68
N ILE A 225 11.12 10.42 -18.03
CA ILE A 225 12.59 10.44 -18.19
C ILE A 225 13.04 9.37 -19.18
N VAL A 226 12.62 8.12 -18.94
CA VAL A 226 12.93 6.99 -19.83
C VAL A 226 11.77 6.00 -19.81
N ARG A 227 11.41 5.45 -20.98
CA ARG A 227 10.42 4.39 -21.13
C ARG A 227 10.98 3.32 -22.05
N ARG A 228 11.26 2.14 -21.49
CA ARG A 228 11.68 0.95 -22.24
C ARG A 228 10.46 0.22 -22.81
N THR A 229 9.39 0.14 -22.02
CA THR A 229 8.09 -0.39 -22.43
C THR A 229 6.97 0.37 -21.73
N VAL A 230 5.75 0.29 -22.26
CA VAL A 230 4.57 0.90 -21.63
C VAL A 230 4.18 0.04 -20.43
N PRO A 231 4.31 0.51 -19.17
CA PRO A 231 3.95 -0.30 -18.02
C PRO A 231 2.48 -0.67 -18.08
N SER A 232 2.16 -1.96 -18.01
CA SER A 232 0.79 -2.43 -18.20
C SER A 232 0.36 -3.48 -17.20
N LEU A 233 -0.92 -3.51 -16.88
CA LEU A 233 -1.52 -4.49 -15.98
C LEU A 233 -2.80 -5.05 -16.57
N ARG A 234 -2.97 -6.37 -16.46
CA ARG A 234 -4.24 -7.02 -16.79
C ARG A 234 -5.28 -6.85 -15.68
N MET A 235 -6.47 -6.36 -16.05
CA MET A 235 -7.63 -6.20 -15.19
C MET A 235 -8.85 -6.84 -15.87
N GLY A 236 -9.16 -8.08 -15.48
CA GLY A 236 -10.14 -8.91 -16.19
C GLY A 236 -9.66 -9.22 -17.60
N ARG A 237 -10.48 -8.89 -18.60
CA ARG A 237 -10.16 -9.00 -20.04
C ARG A 237 -9.32 -7.85 -20.59
N ALA A 238 -9.24 -6.72 -19.89
CA ALA A 238 -8.56 -5.53 -20.37
C ALA A 238 -7.11 -5.47 -19.92
N THR A 239 -6.25 -4.89 -20.77
CA THR A 239 -4.88 -4.51 -20.42
C THR A 239 -4.82 -3.00 -20.28
N VAL A 240 -4.48 -2.54 -19.08
CA VAL A 240 -4.43 -1.12 -18.72
C VAL A 240 -2.99 -0.63 -18.79
N ALA A 241 -2.73 0.37 -19.63
CA ALA A 241 -1.48 1.12 -19.57
C ALA A 241 -1.50 2.00 -18.33
N LEU A 242 -0.51 1.86 -17.44
CA LEU A 242 -0.52 2.52 -16.14
C LEU A 242 0.00 3.97 -16.25
N PRO A 243 -0.76 4.99 -15.81
CA PRO A 243 -0.21 6.32 -15.61
C PRO A 243 0.90 6.33 -14.55
N PRO A 244 1.89 7.22 -14.66
CA PRO A 244 2.93 7.36 -13.65
C PRO A 244 2.37 7.57 -12.23
N GLY A 245 2.92 6.86 -11.25
CA GLY A 245 2.56 7.06 -9.84
C GLY A 245 1.13 6.64 -9.46
N SER A 246 0.41 5.94 -10.35
CA SER A 246 -0.97 5.52 -10.13
C SER A 246 -1.16 4.70 -8.86
N PHE A 247 -2.31 4.89 -8.22
CA PHE A 247 -2.73 4.02 -7.12
C PHE A 247 -3.20 2.66 -7.64
N LEU A 248 -2.82 1.61 -6.91
CA LEU A 248 -3.30 0.25 -7.09
C LEU A 248 -3.48 -0.42 -5.73
N GLN A 249 -4.32 -1.45 -5.70
CA GLN A 249 -4.39 -2.35 -4.56
C GLN A 249 -3.02 -2.96 -4.28
N ALA A 250 -2.69 -3.11 -2.98
CA ALA A 250 -1.35 -3.45 -2.52
C ALA A 250 -0.87 -4.81 -3.02
N THR A 251 -1.77 -5.78 -3.21
CA THR A 251 -1.50 -7.12 -3.72
C THR A 251 -2.41 -7.40 -4.92
N ALA A 252 -1.94 -8.22 -5.88
CA ALA A 252 -2.75 -8.64 -7.02
C ALA A 252 -3.93 -9.52 -6.56
N ARG A 253 -3.67 -10.48 -5.67
CA ARG A 253 -4.70 -11.35 -5.10
C ARG A 253 -5.77 -10.58 -4.32
N GLY A 254 -5.39 -9.52 -3.62
CA GLY A 254 -6.31 -8.61 -2.93
C GLY A 254 -7.24 -7.91 -3.90
N GLU A 255 -6.70 -7.35 -4.99
CA GLU A 255 -7.52 -6.74 -6.06
C GLU A 255 -8.52 -7.73 -6.64
N GLU A 256 -8.06 -8.93 -7.02
CA GLU A 256 -8.90 -9.97 -7.62
C GLU A 256 -10.01 -10.42 -6.67
N THR A 257 -9.67 -10.61 -5.40
CA THR A 257 -10.62 -11.03 -4.36
C THR A 257 -11.68 -9.96 -4.15
N LEU A 258 -11.28 -8.69 -4.01
CA LEU A 258 -12.22 -7.58 -3.89
C LEU A 258 -13.11 -7.47 -5.12
N ALA A 259 -12.53 -7.55 -6.32
CA ALA A 259 -13.31 -7.44 -7.56
C ALA A 259 -14.34 -8.57 -7.70
N ARG A 260 -13.98 -9.81 -7.31
CA ARG A 260 -14.91 -10.93 -7.29
C ARG A 260 -16.06 -10.72 -6.31
N LEU A 261 -15.77 -10.23 -5.10
CA LEU A 261 -16.79 -9.97 -4.08
C LEU A 261 -17.72 -8.82 -4.52
N VAL A 262 -17.17 -7.74 -5.06
CA VAL A 262 -17.94 -6.61 -5.62
C VAL A 262 -18.82 -7.08 -6.78
N ALA A 263 -18.29 -7.89 -7.70
CA ALA A 263 -19.08 -8.44 -8.81
C ALA A 263 -20.21 -9.36 -8.32
N ALA A 264 -19.96 -10.19 -7.30
CA ALA A 264 -20.99 -11.01 -6.69
C ALA A 264 -22.08 -10.16 -6.03
N ALA A 265 -21.71 -9.10 -5.31
CA ALA A 265 -22.65 -8.17 -4.67
C ALA A 265 -23.47 -7.36 -5.67
N ALA A 266 -22.88 -6.97 -6.81
CA ALA A 266 -23.58 -6.30 -7.90
C ALA A 266 -24.60 -7.22 -8.61
N GLY A 267 -24.45 -8.54 -8.49
CA GLY A 267 -25.41 -9.53 -8.97
C GLY A 267 -25.72 -9.39 -10.46
N HIS A 268 -26.99 -9.14 -10.78
CA HIS A 268 -27.49 -8.98 -12.16
C HIS A 268 -27.69 -7.52 -12.58
N ALA A 269 -27.03 -6.57 -11.89
CA ALA A 269 -27.04 -5.17 -12.28
C ALA A 269 -26.66 -4.99 -13.76
N ARG A 270 -27.46 -4.22 -14.51
CA ARG A 270 -27.21 -3.92 -15.92
C ARG A 270 -26.53 -2.57 -16.10
N SER A 271 -26.64 -1.70 -15.10
CA SER A 271 -26.03 -0.38 -15.03
C SER A 271 -25.39 -0.19 -13.66
N VAL A 272 -24.07 0.06 -13.61
CA VAL A 272 -23.32 0.23 -12.37
C VAL A 272 -22.56 1.55 -12.40
N ALA A 273 -22.58 2.28 -11.29
CA ALA A 273 -21.68 3.39 -11.05
C ALA A 273 -20.45 2.89 -10.27
N ASP A 274 -19.23 3.12 -10.77
CA ASP A 274 -17.99 2.84 -10.03
C ASP A 274 -17.39 4.17 -9.57
N LEU A 275 -17.52 4.47 -8.27
CA LEU A 275 -17.09 5.73 -7.67
C LEU A 275 -15.66 5.61 -7.12
N PHE A 276 -14.84 6.64 -7.35
CA PHE A 276 -13.40 6.61 -7.03
C PHE A 276 -12.68 5.47 -7.74
N CYS A 277 -13.01 5.27 -9.02
CA CYS A 277 -12.62 4.10 -9.77
C CYS A 277 -11.13 4.01 -10.08
N GLY A 278 -10.37 5.12 -10.00
CA GLY A 278 -8.99 5.21 -10.44
C GLY A 278 -8.82 4.66 -11.86
N VAL A 279 -7.89 3.72 -12.03
CA VAL A 279 -7.61 3.03 -13.30
C VAL A 279 -8.62 1.91 -13.64
N GLY A 280 -9.65 1.72 -12.80
CA GLY A 280 -10.81 0.86 -13.02
C GLY A 280 -10.62 -0.64 -12.78
N PRO A 281 -9.97 -1.08 -11.68
CA PRO A 281 -9.85 -2.51 -11.39
C PRO A 281 -11.20 -3.21 -11.22
N PHE A 282 -12.23 -2.51 -10.72
CA PHE A 282 -13.61 -3.01 -10.64
C PHE A 282 -14.38 -2.74 -11.93
N SER A 283 -14.38 -1.48 -12.39
CA SER A 283 -14.98 -1.07 -13.67
C SER A 283 -14.75 -2.06 -14.81
N LEU A 284 -13.50 -2.44 -15.08
CA LEU A 284 -13.16 -3.30 -16.22
C LEU A 284 -13.67 -4.74 -16.07
N ARG A 285 -13.77 -5.24 -14.84
CA ARG A 285 -14.28 -6.60 -14.56
C ARG A 285 -15.80 -6.62 -14.52
N LEU A 286 -16.43 -5.60 -13.95
CA LEU A 286 -17.90 -5.44 -13.97
C LEU A 286 -18.42 -5.18 -15.38
N ALA A 287 -17.63 -4.52 -16.23
CA ALA A 287 -17.95 -4.28 -17.63
C ALA A 287 -18.13 -5.56 -18.45
N GLU A 288 -17.69 -6.73 -17.98
CA GLU A 288 -17.99 -8.00 -18.66
C GLU A 288 -19.50 -8.32 -18.67
N GLY A 289 -20.25 -7.83 -17.69
CA GLY A 289 -21.70 -8.07 -17.55
C GLY A 289 -22.58 -6.82 -17.61
N ALA A 290 -22.08 -5.65 -17.20
CA ALA A 290 -22.87 -4.45 -16.97
C ALA A 290 -22.31 -3.21 -17.67
N ARG A 291 -23.16 -2.24 -18.00
CA ARG A 291 -22.70 -0.90 -18.41
C ARG A 291 -22.16 -0.17 -17.21
N ILE A 292 -21.00 0.48 -17.37
CA ILE A 292 -20.30 1.13 -16.26
C ILE A 292 -20.25 2.64 -16.49
N THR A 293 -20.60 3.41 -15.45
CA THR A 293 -20.22 4.83 -15.34
C THR A 293 -19.16 4.95 -14.26
N ALA A 294 -17.93 5.21 -14.65
CA ALA A 294 -16.77 5.27 -13.76
C ALA A 294 -16.42 6.73 -13.46
N LEU A 295 -16.31 7.08 -12.18
CA LEU A 295 -16.07 8.47 -11.73
C LEU A 295 -14.81 8.57 -10.88
N ASP A 296 -13.90 9.46 -11.27
CA ASP A 296 -12.72 9.82 -10.48
C ASP A 296 -12.30 11.27 -10.73
N SER A 297 -11.48 11.82 -9.84
CA SER A 297 -10.85 13.13 -10.03
C SER A 297 -9.57 13.07 -10.88
N ASP A 298 -8.93 11.90 -10.94
CA ASP A 298 -7.68 11.64 -11.65
C ASP A 298 -7.94 11.43 -13.16
N ALA A 299 -7.58 12.44 -13.96
CA ALA A 299 -7.79 12.39 -15.42
C ALA A 299 -6.92 11.33 -16.12
N PRO A 300 -5.59 11.25 -15.89
CA PRO A 300 -4.76 10.19 -16.46
C PRO A 300 -5.29 8.77 -16.17
N ALA A 301 -5.80 8.53 -14.96
CA ALA A 301 -6.37 7.24 -14.61
C ALA A 301 -7.63 6.92 -15.42
N LEU A 302 -8.55 7.88 -15.54
CA LEU A 302 -9.77 7.73 -16.36
C LEU A 302 -9.46 7.56 -17.84
N GLU A 303 -8.49 8.30 -18.39
CA GLU A 303 -8.07 8.15 -19.78
C GLU A 303 -7.54 6.74 -20.06
N SER A 304 -6.73 6.20 -19.14
CA SER A 304 -6.18 4.85 -19.23
C SER A 304 -7.26 3.78 -19.12
N LEU A 305 -8.20 3.95 -18.17
CA LEU A 305 -9.39 3.10 -18.04
C LEU A 305 -10.21 3.09 -19.33
N GLN A 306 -10.54 4.26 -19.87
CA GLN A 306 -11.37 4.40 -21.06
C GLN A 306 -10.69 3.78 -22.30
N ALA A 307 -9.38 3.94 -22.44
CA ALA A 307 -8.59 3.35 -23.52
C ALA A 307 -8.56 1.82 -23.40
N ALA A 308 -8.31 1.28 -22.20
CA ALA A 308 -8.28 -0.14 -21.94
C ALA A 308 -9.64 -0.80 -22.21
N ALA A 309 -10.73 -0.15 -21.77
CA ALA A 309 -12.09 -0.63 -22.00
C ALA A 309 -12.44 -0.69 -23.50
N LYS A 310 -12.02 0.32 -24.28
CA LYS A 310 -12.25 0.36 -25.74
C LYS A 310 -11.45 -0.70 -26.49
N ALA A 311 -10.24 -1.02 -26.03
CA ALA A 311 -9.37 -2.00 -26.68
C ALA A 311 -9.73 -3.46 -26.35
N ALA A 312 -10.43 -3.70 -25.24
CA ALA A 312 -10.74 -5.05 -24.77
C ALA A 312 -12.04 -5.60 -25.40
N PRO A 313 -11.98 -6.74 -26.12
CA PRO A 313 -13.17 -7.34 -26.69
C PRO A 313 -14.08 -7.95 -25.60
N GLY A 314 -15.39 -7.87 -25.82
CA GLY A 314 -16.40 -8.49 -24.95
C GLY A 314 -16.82 -7.67 -23.74
N LEU A 315 -16.31 -6.44 -23.58
CA LEU A 315 -16.79 -5.53 -22.55
C LEU A 315 -18.04 -4.76 -23.02
N LYS A 316 -18.98 -4.57 -22.10
CA LYS A 316 -20.08 -3.62 -22.21
C LYS A 316 -19.54 -2.18 -22.15
N PRO A 317 -20.33 -1.19 -22.59
CA PRO A 317 -19.93 0.21 -22.56
C PRO A 317 -19.45 0.68 -21.19
N VAL A 318 -18.25 1.29 -21.16
CA VAL A 318 -17.68 2.00 -20.02
C VAL A 318 -17.61 3.48 -20.37
N THR A 319 -18.24 4.33 -19.56
CA THR A 319 -18.18 5.78 -19.66
C THR A 319 -17.44 6.35 -18.46
N THR A 320 -16.39 7.14 -18.70
CA THR A 320 -15.63 7.80 -17.65
C THR A 320 -16.08 9.24 -17.46
N LEU A 321 -16.25 9.70 -16.22
CA LEU A 321 -16.58 11.08 -15.89
C LEU A 321 -15.59 11.63 -14.85
N ARG A 322 -14.86 12.69 -15.23
CA ARG A 322 -13.97 13.37 -14.29
C ARG A 322 -14.80 14.18 -13.28
N ARG A 323 -14.75 13.80 -12.01
CA ARG A 323 -15.49 14.46 -10.93
C ARG A 323 -14.74 14.33 -9.61
N ASN A 324 -14.58 15.46 -8.91
CA ASN A 324 -14.13 15.44 -7.52
C ASN A 324 -15.32 15.10 -6.62
N LEU A 325 -15.48 13.81 -6.31
CA LEU A 325 -16.60 13.30 -5.52
C LEU A 325 -16.58 13.76 -4.04
N PHE A 326 -15.42 14.18 -3.51
CA PHE A 326 -15.36 14.81 -2.18
C PHE A 326 -16.02 16.19 -2.14
N ARG A 327 -15.94 16.95 -3.24
CA ARG A 327 -16.54 18.30 -3.34
C ARG A 327 -17.92 18.30 -3.98
N ARG A 328 -18.15 17.38 -4.90
CA ARG A 328 -19.39 17.25 -5.69
C ARG A 328 -19.79 15.78 -5.70
N PRO A 329 -20.33 15.23 -4.60
CA PRO A 329 -20.86 13.87 -4.61
C PRO A 329 -22.02 13.75 -5.60
N LEU A 330 -22.38 12.53 -5.99
CA LEU A 330 -23.61 12.30 -6.74
C LEU A 330 -24.81 12.55 -5.83
N THR A 331 -25.80 13.26 -6.35
CA THR A 331 -27.09 13.48 -5.68
C THR A 331 -27.97 12.24 -5.82
N ALA A 332 -28.97 12.08 -4.95
CA ALA A 332 -29.91 10.95 -5.04
C ALA A 332 -30.56 10.82 -6.44
N PRO A 333 -31.01 11.89 -7.13
CA PRO A 333 -31.50 11.79 -8.50
C PRO A 333 -30.47 11.28 -9.52
N GLU A 334 -29.20 11.64 -9.37
CA GLU A 334 -28.11 11.15 -10.23
C GLU A 334 -27.80 9.67 -10.00
N LEU A 335 -28.13 9.13 -8.81
CA LEU A 335 -27.95 7.73 -8.46
C LEU A 335 -29.08 6.82 -8.97
N LYS A 336 -30.30 7.36 -9.14
CA LYS A 336 -31.49 6.62 -9.59
C LYS A 336 -31.31 5.75 -10.86
N PRO A 337 -30.53 6.15 -11.87
CA PRO A 337 -30.37 5.33 -13.09
C PRO A 337 -29.49 4.09 -12.93
N PHE A 338 -28.84 3.90 -11.79
CA PHE A 338 -27.93 2.78 -11.55
C PHE A 338 -28.60 1.67 -10.75
N ASP A 339 -28.38 0.43 -11.17
CA ASP A 339 -28.85 -0.77 -10.46
C ASP A 339 -27.93 -1.11 -9.27
N ALA A 340 -26.65 -0.70 -9.33
CA ALA A 340 -25.66 -0.82 -8.26
C ALA A 340 -24.66 0.35 -8.28
N ILE A 341 -24.04 0.63 -7.13
CA ILE A 341 -23.06 1.71 -6.89
C ILE A 341 -21.91 1.15 -6.06
#